data_AF-A0AAE6K837-F1
#
_entry.id   AF-A0AAE6K837-F1
#
_cell.length_a   1.000
_cell.length_b   1.000
_cell.length_c   1.000
_cell.angle_alpha   90.00
_cell.angle_beta   90.00
_cell.angle_gamma   90.00
#
_symmetry.space_group_name_H-M   'P 1'
#
loop_
_entity.id
_entity.type
_entity.pdbx_description
1 polymer ?
#
loop_
_entity_poly.entity_id
_entity_poly.type
_entity_poly.pdbx_seq_one_letter_code
_entity_poly.pdbx_strand_id
1 'polypeptide(L)'
;MNGDLRVSFKSVPATKDRHSVYVRMTASVNGTRFRMAIPSGFKEKLSLSSTLFRIYKEALLQNKLITAQELKKQFMAAPPSLLYDTIHRSNASVLLNIGKTISYEQYQFQLRTIKSIPIFCQLTYGIPEISISALPDTFLDQLEEFFSNHSTEKHRSRGQVQLIRTILLKEHRKGKIRLSEPLKQQLILHNTSEELTPKDVLRLQEIHLPYHYAAIRDIFLFSCYTDLLQ
;
A
#
# COMPACT_ATOMS: atom_id res chain seq x y z
N MET A 1 6.67 -25.01 13.17
CA MET A 1 6.97 -24.36 14.47
C MET A 1 7.18 -22.87 14.21
N ASN A 2 6.16 -22.04 14.43
CA ASN A 2 6.28 -20.58 14.37
C ASN A 2 6.79 -20.12 15.74
N GLY A 3 8.09 -19.87 15.91
CA GLY A 3 8.60 -19.37 17.18
C GLY A 3 8.43 -17.86 17.29
N ASP A 4 8.01 -17.40 18.45
CA ASP A 4 7.67 -15.99 18.68
C ASP A 4 8.90 -15.06 18.65
N LEU A 5 8.78 -13.94 17.94
CA LEU A 5 9.69 -12.81 18.08
C LEU A 5 9.56 -12.22 19.49
N ARG A 6 10.67 -12.14 20.22
CA ARG A 6 10.75 -11.40 21.49
C ARG A 6 11.80 -10.30 21.39
N VAL A 7 11.43 -9.08 21.77
CA VAL A 7 12.32 -7.92 21.81
C VAL A 7 12.38 -7.41 23.24
N SER A 8 13.58 -7.18 23.76
CA SER A 8 13.79 -6.65 25.11
C SER A 8 14.88 -5.58 25.11
N PHE A 9 14.77 -4.63 26.02
CA PHE A 9 15.69 -3.50 26.15
C PHE A 9 16.27 -3.49 27.56
N LYS A 10 17.60 -3.40 27.67
CA LYS A 10 18.31 -3.27 28.95
C LYS A 10 19.19 -2.04 28.92
N SER A 11 19.02 -1.15 29.89
CA SER A 11 19.93 -0.01 30.09
C SER A 11 21.32 -0.54 30.45
N VAL A 12 22.36 0.01 29.82
CA VAL A 12 23.74 -0.30 30.19
C VAL A 12 24.25 0.87 31.03
N PRO A 13 24.75 0.65 32.27
CA PRO A 13 25.27 1.72 33.09
C PRO A 13 26.45 2.41 32.39
N ALA A 14 26.50 3.74 32.45
CA ALA A 14 27.64 4.49 31.96
C ALA A 14 28.88 4.12 32.80
N THR A 15 29.92 3.60 32.17
CA THR A 15 31.25 3.54 32.80
C THR A 15 31.83 4.94 32.88
N LYS A 16 32.64 5.21 33.91
CA LYS A 16 33.10 6.55 34.34
C LYS A 16 33.69 7.44 33.21
N ASP A 17 34.08 6.87 32.07
CA ASP A 17 34.71 7.58 30.95
C ASP A 17 33.81 7.79 29.71
N ARG A 18 32.51 7.41 29.72
CA ARG A 18 31.63 7.57 28.55
C ARG A 18 30.30 8.23 28.90
N HIS A 19 30.13 9.47 28.45
CA HIS A 19 28.91 10.27 28.61
C HIS A 19 27.72 9.82 27.72
N SER A 20 27.86 8.76 26.92
CA SER A 20 26.75 8.25 26.11
C SER A 20 25.94 7.21 26.87
N VAL A 21 24.70 7.53 27.23
CA VAL A 21 23.72 6.55 27.73
C VAL A 21 23.19 5.77 26.53
N TYR A 22 23.50 4.47 26.45
CA TYR A 22 22.98 3.58 25.42
C TYR A 22 22.17 2.43 26.03
N VAL A 23 21.22 1.95 25.24
CA VAL A 23 20.34 0.84 25.59
C VAL A 23 20.73 -0.35 24.75
N ARG A 24 20.90 -1.51 25.40
CA ARG A 24 21.14 -2.78 24.73
C ARG A 24 19.78 -3.40 24.38
N MET A 25 19.48 -3.45 23.08
CA MET A 25 18.37 -4.23 22.56
C MET A 25 18.80 -5.68 22.38
N THR A 26 17.95 -6.63 22.78
CA THR A 26 18.08 -8.05 22.47
C THR A 26 16.82 -8.50 21.76
N ALA A 27 16.97 -9.00 20.54
CA ALA A 27 15.89 -9.62 19.78
C ALA A 27 16.13 -11.12 19.65
N SER A 28 15.10 -11.93 19.81
CA SER A 28 15.17 -13.39 19.67
C SER A 28 14.05 -13.92 18.77
N VAL A 29 14.41 -14.84 17.89
CA VAL A 29 13.48 -15.58 17.02
C VAL A 29 13.90 -17.05 17.01
N ASN A 30 12.94 -17.96 17.21
CA ASN A 30 13.18 -19.41 17.16
C ASN A 30 14.36 -19.87 18.04
N GLY A 31 14.50 -19.31 19.25
CA GLY A 31 15.60 -19.63 20.18
C GLY A 31 16.94 -18.94 19.90
N THR A 32 17.17 -18.45 18.67
CA THR A 32 18.37 -17.66 18.32
C THR A 32 18.20 -16.20 18.70
N ARG A 33 19.29 -15.52 19.10
CA ARG A 33 19.24 -14.12 19.59
C ARG A 33 20.36 -13.28 18.99
N PHE A 34 20.09 -11.98 18.78
CA PHE A 34 21.13 -10.99 18.55
C PHE A 34 20.97 -9.79 19.48
N ARG A 35 22.07 -9.07 19.67
CA ARG A 35 22.15 -7.89 20.54
C ARG A 35 22.69 -6.70 19.76
N MET A 36 22.24 -5.52 20.13
CA MET A 36 22.69 -4.27 19.53
C MET A 36 22.63 -3.13 20.53
N ALA A 37 23.59 -2.20 20.45
CA ALA A 37 23.57 -0.97 21.23
C ALA A 37 22.85 0.11 20.43
N ILE A 38 21.95 0.84 21.09
CA ILE A 38 21.08 1.83 20.45
C ILE A 38 20.97 3.05 21.38
N PRO A 39 20.77 4.28 20.86
CA PRO A 39 20.59 5.45 21.71
C PRO A 39 19.38 5.29 22.66
N SER A 40 19.39 6.01 23.78
CA SER A 40 18.47 5.74 24.89
C SER A 40 17.04 6.26 24.73
N GLY A 41 16.64 6.76 23.56
CA GLY A 41 15.35 7.39 23.33
C GLY A 41 14.16 6.42 23.41
N PHE A 42 13.09 6.79 24.13
CA PHE A 42 11.88 5.96 24.23
C PHE A 42 11.14 5.82 22.88
N LYS A 43 11.01 6.91 22.12
CA LYS A 43 10.43 6.88 20.76
C LYS A 43 11.24 6.00 19.81
N GLU A 44 12.56 6.00 19.97
CA GLU A 44 13.45 5.12 19.19
C GLU A 44 13.15 3.66 19.53
N LYS A 45 13.09 3.27 20.82
CA LYS A 45 12.77 1.88 21.22
C LYS A 45 11.49 1.35 20.60
N LEU A 46 10.42 2.13 20.60
CA LEU A 46 9.14 1.75 19.98
C LEU A 46 9.25 1.60 18.46
N SER A 47 9.91 2.54 17.79
CA SER A 47 10.15 2.50 16.34
C SER A 47 10.98 1.28 15.92
N LEU A 48 12.02 0.96 16.69
CA LEU A 48 12.90 -0.19 16.44
C LEU A 48 12.15 -1.51 16.64
N SER A 49 11.35 -1.61 17.72
CA SER A 49 10.52 -2.79 17.99
C SER A 49 9.46 -2.99 16.90
N SER A 50 8.80 -1.91 16.47
CA SER A 50 7.83 -1.93 15.38
C SER A 50 8.47 -2.39 14.07
N THR A 51 9.66 -1.89 13.75
CA THR A 51 10.40 -2.27 12.54
C THR A 51 10.78 -3.75 12.56
N LEU A 52 11.30 -4.26 13.68
CA LEU A 52 11.63 -5.69 13.82
C LEU A 52 10.39 -6.57 13.70
N PHE A 53 9.28 -6.16 14.32
CA PHE A 53 8.02 -6.89 14.24
C PHE A 53 7.48 -6.92 12.81
N ARG A 54 7.57 -5.80 12.08
CA ARG A 54 7.23 -5.72 10.67
C ARG A 54 8.08 -6.68 9.84
N ILE A 55 9.41 -6.64 9.96
CA ILE A 55 10.31 -7.55 9.21
C ILE A 55 9.96 -9.02 9.49
N TYR A 56 9.72 -9.36 10.75
CA TYR A 56 9.32 -10.71 11.14
C TYR A 56 7.97 -11.13 10.50
N LYS A 57 6.96 -10.27 10.58
CA LYS A 57 5.63 -10.52 9.98
C LYS A 57 5.69 -10.62 8.47
N GLU A 58 6.46 -9.78 7.80
CA GLU A 58 6.71 -9.84 6.35
C GLU A 58 7.35 -11.17 5.95
N ALA A 59 8.32 -11.68 6.72
CA ALA A 59 8.91 -12.98 6.45
C ALA A 59 7.89 -14.12 6.60
N LEU A 60 7.02 -14.06 7.61
CA LEU A 60 5.93 -15.03 7.78
C LEU A 60 4.94 -15.01 6.62
N LEU A 61 4.54 -13.81 6.15
CA LEU A 61 3.64 -13.67 4.99
C LEU A 61 4.24 -14.30 3.73
N GLN A 62 5.56 -14.24 3.58
CA GLN A 62 6.29 -14.84 2.47
C GLN A 62 6.62 -16.33 2.69
N ASN A 63 6.13 -16.96 3.77
CA ASN A 63 6.48 -18.32 4.17
C ASN A 63 8.00 -18.57 4.29
N LYS A 64 8.77 -17.53 4.63
CA LYS A 64 10.22 -17.61 4.80
C LYS A 64 10.57 -17.91 6.25
N LEU A 65 11.45 -18.87 6.45
CA LEU A 65 12.08 -19.09 7.75
C LEU A 65 13.04 -17.93 8.04
N ILE A 66 12.78 -17.20 9.12
CA ILE A 66 13.62 -16.07 9.54
C ILE A 66 14.45 -16.44 10.77
N THR A 67 15.77 -16.26 10.65
CA THR A 67 16.73 -16.46 11.76
C THR A 67 17.06 -15.11 12.40
N ALA A 68 17.62 -15.12 13.61
CA ALA A 68 18.10 -13.90 14.26
C ALA A 68 19.16 -13.15 13.43
N GLN A 69 20.02 -13.87 12.70
CA GLN A 69 21.02 -13.25 11.83
C GLN A 69 20.38 -12.56 10.62
N GLU A 70 19.40 -13.20 9.97
CA GLU A 70 18.70 -12.62 8.84
C GLU A 70 17.82 -11.42 9.28
N LEU A 71 17.15 -11.53 10.44
CA LEU A 71 16.42 -10.40 11.03
C LEU A 71 17.34 -9.20 11.27
N LYS A 72 18.53 -9.43 11.83
CA LYS A 72 19.53 -8.37 12.05
C LYS A 72 20.00 -7.76 10.73
N LYS A 73 20.28 -8.61 9.72
CA LYS A 73 20.74 -8.17 8.39
C LYS A 73 19.71 -7.26 7.72
N GLN A 74 18.44 -7.68 7.69
CA GLN A 74 17.37 -6.88 7.08
C GLN A 74 17.09 -5.60 7.86
N PHE A 75 17.18 -5.65 9.19
CA PHE A 75 17.02 -4.48 10.04
C PHE A 75 18.11 -3.42 9.85
N MET A 76 19.33 -3.84 9.49
CA MET A 76 20.46 -2.96 9.17
C MET A 76 20.52 -2.51 7.71
N ALA A 77 19.67 -3.08 6.84
CA ALA A 77 19.62 -2.71 5.44
C ALA A 77 18.95 -1.35 5.23
N ALA A 78 19.07 -0.81 4.01
CA ALA A 78 18.34 0.40 3.65
C ALA A 78 16.82 0.21 3.85
N PRO A 79 16.10 1.24 4.33
CA PRO A 79 14.66 1.13 4.57
C PRO A 79 13.92 0.74 3.29
N PRO A 80 12.99 -0.22 3.35
CA PRO A 80 12.21 -0.61 2.18
C PRO A 80 11.17 0.47 1.83
N SER A 81 10.68 0.42 0.58
CA SER A 81 9.52 1.21 0.18
C SER A 81 8.26 0.63 0.82
N LEU A 82 7.70 1.37 1.79
CA LEU A 82 6.47 1.00 2.49
C LEU A 82 5.24 1.39 1.69
N LEU A 83 4.18 0.58 1.79
CA LEU A 83 2.97 0.71 0.98
C LEU A 83 2.29 2.07 1.19
N TYR A 84 1.94 2.41 2.42
CA TYR A 84 1.21 3.64 2.73
C TYR A 84 2.05 4.87 2.38
N ASP A 85 3.30 4.92 2.84
CA ASP A 85 4.19 6.05 2.55
C ASP A 85 4.41 6.27 1.04
N THR A 86 4.51 5.20 0.26
CA THR A 86 4.66 5.31 -1.21
C THR A 86 3.40 5.91 -1.83
N ILE A 87 2.23 5.40 -1.45
CA ILE A 87 0.95 5.85 -1.99
C ILE A 87 0.67 7.30 -1.59
N HIS A 88 0.85 7.61 -0.31
CA HIS A 88 0.65 8.96 0.23
C HIS A 88 1.57 9.98 -0.45
N ARG A 89 2.86 9.68 -0.61
CA ARG A 89 3.80 10.57 -1.32
C ARG A 89 3.45 10.75 -2.79
N SER A 90 3.02 9.69 -3.47
CA SER A 90 2.57 9.78 -4.86
C SER A 90 1.32 10.67 -5.01
N ASN A 91 0.45 10.68 -3.99
CA ASN A 91 -0.77 11.49 -3.98
C ASN A 91 -0.56 12.94 -3.55
N ALA A 92 0.57 13.27 -2.92
CA ALA A 92 0.82 14.62 -2.39
C ALA A 92 0.76 15.71 -3.48
N SER A 93 1.18 15.41 -4.71
CA SER A 93 1.10 16.35 -5.83
C SER A 93 -0.33 16.56 -6.37
N VAL A 94 -1.29 15.70 -6.01
CA VAL A 94 -2.65 15.73 -6.54
C VAL A 94 -3.47 16.89 -5.97
N LEU A 95 -3.12 17.37 -4.78
CA LEU A 95 -3.70 18.59 -4.19
C LEU A 95 -3.57 19.81 -5.13
N LEU A 96 -2.45 19.93 -5.86
CA LEU A 96 -2.17 21.04 -6.77
C LEU A 96 -3.04 21.03 -8.05
N ASN A 97 -3.75 19.92 -8.29
CA ASN A 97 -4.58 19.70 -9.47
C ASN A 97 -6.08 19.92 -9.21
N ILE A 98 -6.46 20.27 -7.97
CA ILE A 98 -7.84 20.59 -7.62
C ILE A 98 -8.29 21.83 -8.39
N GLY A 99 -9.44 21.73 -9.07
CA GLY A 99 -9.98 22.79 -9.92
C GLY A 99 -9.32 22.90 -11.29
N LYS A 100 -8.31 22.07 -11.59
CA LYS A 100 -7.70 21.97 -12.93
C LYS A 100 -8.12 20.68 -13.63
N THR A 101 -7.79 19.54 -13.02
CA THR A 101 -8.03 18.22 -13.60
C THR A 101 -8.78 17.28 -12.67
N ILE A 102 -8.98 17.67 -11.39
CA ILE A 102 -9.79 16.91 -10.45
C ILE A 102 -10.66 17.84 -9.60
N SER A 103 -11.83 17.34 -9.18
CA SER A 103 -12.68 18.03 -8.21
C SER A 103 -12.16 17.86 -6.78
N TYR A 104 -12.60 18.74 -5.88
CA TYR A 104 -12.31 18.61 -4.45
C TYR A 104 -12.88 17.31 -3.86
N GLU A 105 -14.07 16.91 -4.30
CA GLU A 105 -14.69 15.64 -3.89
C GLU A 105 -13.83 14.44 -4.28
N GLN A 106 -13.30 14.42 -5.50
CA GLN A 106 -12.43 13.36 -5.98
C GLN A 106 -11.12 13.31 -5.18
N TYR A 107 -10.56 14.46 -4.80
CA TYR A 107 -9.41 14.51 -3.89
C TYR A 107 -9.73 13.94 -2.50
N GLN A 108 -10.89 14.28 -1.93
CA GLN A 108 -11.32 13.75 -0.63
C GLN A 108 -11.53 12.23 -0.68
N PHE A 109 -12.13 11.72 -1.76
CA PHE A 109 -12.25 10.29 -2.03
C PHE A 109 -10.88 9.60 -2.01
N GLN A 110 -9.89 10.18 -2.70
CA GLN A 110 -8.53 9.64 -2.74
C GLN A 110 -7.88 9.65 -1.36
N LEU A 111 -7.97 10.76 -0.63
CA LEU A 111 -7.40 10.87 0.72
C LEU A 111 -7.99 9.85 1.69
N ARG A 112 -9.31 9.67 1.71
CA ARG A 112 -9.99 8.68 2.57
C ARG A 112 -9.54 7.27 2.23
N THR A 113 -9.47 6.96 0.94
CA THR A 113 -9.00 5.66 0.46
C THR A 113 -7.56 5.39 0.90
N ILE A 114 -6.65 6.36 0.75
CA ILE A 114 -5.25 6.20 1.16
C ILE A 114 -5.12 6.06 2.68
N LYS A 115 -5.87 6.85 3.46
CA LYS A 115 -5.88 6.77 4.94
C LYS A 115 -6.40 5.44 5.48
N SER A 116 -7.10 4.65 4.68
CA SER A 116 -7.56 3.31 5.07
C SER A 116 -6.46 2.23 4.96
N ILE A 117 -5.38 2.48 4.22
CA ILE A 117 -4.33 1.47 3.98
C ILE A 117 -3.67 0.97 5.28
N PRO A 118 -3.32 1.82 6.26
CA PRO A 118 -2.79 1.32 7.54
C PRO A 118 -3.80 0.45 8.31
N ILE A 119 -5.10 0.76 8.19
CA ILE A 119 -6.18 -0.02 8.81
C ILE A 119 -6.29 -1.38 8.13
N PHE A 120 -6.27 -1.40 6.79
CA PHE A 120 -6.20 -2.63 6.01
C PHE A 120 -5.02 -3.51 6.44
N CYS A 121 -3.80 -2.96 6.44
CA CYS A 121 -2.62 -3.73 6.84
C CYS A 121 -2.76 -4.27 8.28
N GLN A 122 -3.30 -3.47 9.20
CA GLN A 122 -3.49 -3.86 10.58
C GLN A 122 -4.49 -5.01 10.72
N LEU A 123 -5.61 -4.97 10.00
CA LEU A 123 -6.65 -6.00 10.08
C LEU A 123 -6.27 -7.28 9.32
N THR A 124 -5.65 -7.15 8.15
CA THR A 124 -5.33 -8.29 7.27
C THR A 124 -4.02 -8.96 7.66
N TYR A 125 -3.00 -8.20 8.07
CA TYR A 125 -1.64 -8.71 8.33
C TYR A 125 -1.20 -8.58 9.80
N GLY A 126 -1.95 -7.85 10.63
CA GLY A 126 -1.59 -7.60 12.02
C GLY A 126 -0.45 -6.60 12.19
N ILE A 127 -0.12 -5.83 11.15
CA ILE A 127 0.92 -4.78 11.15
C ILE A 127 0.36 -3.50 10.52
N PRO A 128 0.66 -2.31 11.06
CA PRO A 128 0.10 -1.07 10.52
C PRO A 128 0.72 -0.66 9.18
N GLU A 129 1.85 -1.28 8.81
CA GLU A 129 2.54 -0.97 7.56
C GLU A 129 3.34 -2.17 7.06
N ILE A 130 3.42 -2.30 5.73
CA ILE A 130 4.05 -3.42 5.02
C ILE A 130 4.95 -2.89 3.89
N SER A 131 6.09 -3.54 3.68
CA SER A 131 6.94 -3.32 2.50
C SER A 131 6.21 -3.74 1.24
N ILE A 132 6.36 -2.97 0.16
CA ILE A 132 5.79 -3.34 -1.16
C ILE A 132 6.36 -4.67 -1.66
N SER A 133 7.63 -4.96 -1.38
CA SER A 133 8.27 -6.24 -1.72
C SER A 133 7.75 -7.44 -0.92
N ALA A 134 6.99 -7.19 0.16
CA ALA A 134 6.42 -8.21 1.02
C ALA A 134 4.93 -8.44 0.78
N LEU A 135 4.32 -7.73 -0.17
CA LEU A 135 2.92 -7.94 -0.53
C LEU A 135 2.71 -9.37 -1.05
N PRO A 136 1.68 -10.07 -0.57
CA PRO A 136 1.31 -11.36 -1.11
C PRO A 136 0.70 -11.22 -2.51
N ASP A 137 0.73 -12.29 -3.30
CA ASP A 137 0.12 -12.30 -4.64
C ASP A 137 -1.41 -12.18 -4.60
N THR A 138 -2.03 -12.43 -3.44
CA THR A 138 -3.47 -12.22 -3.17
C THR A 138 -3.79 -10.81 -2.66
N PHE A 139 -2.83 -9.88 -2.66
CA PHE A 139 -2.99 -8.54 -2.10
C PHE A 139 -4.19 -7.79 -2.67
N LEU A 140 -4.41 -7.85 -3.99
CA LEU A 140 -5.50 -7.12 -4.63
C LEU A 140 -6.87 -7.67 -4.24
N ASP A 141 -7.01 -8.99 -4.15
CA ASP A 141 -8.25 -9.65 -3.73
C ASP A 141 -8.57 -9.30 -2.27
N GLN A 142 -7.56 -9.36 -1.40
CA GLN A 142 -7.67 -8.97 0.01
C GLN A 142 -8.07 -7.49 0.16
N LEU A 143 -7.54 -6.62 -0.70
CA LEU A 143 -7.84 -5.20 -0.69
C LEU A 143 -9.29 -4.94 -1.14
N GLU A 144 -9.77 -5.66 -2.14
CA GLU A 144 -11.16 -5.59 -2.62
C GLU A 144 -12.16 -6.08 -1.58
N GLU A 145 -11.85 -7.21 -0.93
CA GLU A 145 -12.64 -7.74 0.19
C GLU A 145 -12.69 -6.73 1.34
N PHE A 146 -11.53 -6.15 1.71
CA PHE A 146 -11.46 -5.13 2.76
C PHE A 146 -12.34 -3.92 2.47
N PHE A 147 -12.25 -3.36 1.26
CA PHE A 147 -13.06 -2.18 0.91
C PHE A 147 -14.56 -2.52 0.84
N SER A 148 -14.91 -3.72 0.40
CA SER A 148 -16.31 -4.16 0.37
C SER A 148 -16.90 -4.34 1.77
N ASN A 149 -16.09 -4.76 2.74
CA ASN A 149 -16.55 -5.09 4.09
C ASN A 149 -16.43 -3.94 5.09
N HIS A 150 -15.37 -3.13 5.00
CA HIS A 150 -14.96 -2.18 6.04
C HIS A 150 -14.92 -0.70 5.60
N SER A 151 -15.01 -0.42 4.30
CA SER A 151 -15.07 0.97 3.82
C SER A 151 -16.40 1.62 4.20
N THR A 152 -16.36 2.90 4.53
CA THR A 152 -17.57 3.73 4.63
C THR A 152 -18.21 3.98 3.25
N GLU A 153 -17.46 3.71 2.17
CA GLU A 153 -17.88 3.93 0.78
C GLU A 153 -17.89 2.59 0.01
N LYS A 154 -18.53 1.55 0.58
CA LYS A 154 -18.58 0.18 0.02
C LYS A 154 -18.98 0.12 -1.45
N HIS A 155 -19.94 0.96 -1.85
CA HIS A 155 -20.41 1.07 -3.24
C HIS A 155 -19.33 1.54 -4.23
N ARG A 156 -18.20 2.07 -3.74
CA ARG A 156 -17.05 2.52 -4.53
C ARG A 156 -15.82 1.63 -4.35
N SER A 157 -15.94 0.44 -3.74
CA SER A 157 -14.81 -0.46 -3.44
C SER A 157 -13.91 -0.70 -4.67
N ARG A 158 -14.50 -0.95 -5.84
CA ARG A 158 -13.78 -1.09 -7.11
C ARG A 158 -12.97 0.16 -7.47
N GLY A 159 -13.53 1.34 -7.29
CA GLY A 159 -12.83 2.62 -7.51
C GLY A 159 -11.68 2.85 -6.51
N GLN A 160 -11.86 2.40 -5.26
CA GLN A 160 -10.82 2.46 -4.23
C GLN A 160 -9.64 1.57 -4.60
N VAL A 161 -9.90 0.31 -4.97
CA VAL A 161 -8.88 -0.62 -5.46
C VAL A 161 -8.18 -0.04 -6.70
N GLN A 162 -8.95 0.46 -7.67
CA GLN A 162 -8.40 1.02 -8.91
C GLN A 162 -7.46 2.21 -8.68
N LEU A 163 -7.76 3.08 -7.72
CA LEU A 163 -6.87 4.17 -7.32
C LEU A 163 -5.52 3.63 -6.83
N ILE A 164 -5.54 2.65 -5.92
CA ILE A 164 -4.34 2.05 -5.35
C ILE A 164 -3.52 1.37 -6.45
N ARG A 165 -4.17 0.61 -7.35
CA ARG A 165 -3.53 -0.01 -8.51
C ARG A 165 -2.81 1.01 -9.39
N THR A 166 -3.52 2.08 -9.75
CA THR A 166 -3.00 3.16 -10.62
C THR A 166 -1.76 3.81 -9.99
N ILE A 167 -1.79 4.07 -8.69
CA ILE A 167 -0.66 4.66 -7.97
C ILE A 167 0.54 3.70 -7.94
N LEU A 168 0.34 2.41 -7.63
CA LEU A 168 1.41 1.42 -7.60
C LEU A 168 2.06 1.25 -8.98
N LEU A 169 1.27 1.14 -10.05
CA LEU A 169 1.79 1.08 -11.41
C LEU A 169 2.58 2.32 -11.79
N LYS A 170 2.08 3.52 -11.43
CA LYS A 170 2.75 4.79 -11.69
C LYS A 170 4.12 4.85 -11.01
N GLU A 171 4.22 4.51 -9.73
CA GLU A 171 5.48 4.56 -9.01
C GLU A 171 6.44 3.44 -9.45
N HIS A 172 5.92 2.29 -9.90
CA HIS A 172 6.73 1.23 -10.50
C HIS A 172 7.33 1.67 -11.84
N ARG A 173 6.54 2.28 -12.73
CA ARG A 173 7.01 2.83 -14.02
C ARG A 173 8.10 3.89 -13.84
N LYS A 174 8.07 4.66 -12.75
CA LYS A 174 9.11 5.61 -12.37
C LYS A 174 10.38 4.96 -11.78
N GLY A 175 10.40 3.64 -11.60
CA GLY A 175 11.52 2.91 -10.99
C GLY A 175 11.67 3.10 -9.48
N LYS A 176 10.70 3.72 -8.81
CA LYS A 176 10.76 4.01 -7.36
C LYS A 176 10.41 2.79 -6.49
N ILE A 177 9.66 1.86 -7.05
CA ILE A 177 9.27 0.62 -6.38
C ILE A 177 9.47 -0.59 -7.30
N ARG A 178 9.73 -1.74 -6.68
CA ARG A 178 9.78 -3.03 -7.35
C ARG A 178 8.57 -3.85 -6.92
N LEU A 179 7.87 -4.42 -7.89
CA LEU A 179 6.73 -5.31 -7.69
C LEU A 179 7.15 -6.74 -8.03
N SER A 180 6.52 -7.73 -7.40
CA SER A 180 6.65 -9.12 -7.86
C SER A 180 6.03 -9.26 -9.25
N GLU A 181 6.53 -10.19 -10.06
CA GLU A 181 5.99 -10.38 -11.42
C GLU A 181 4.51 -10.79 -11.43
N PRO A 182 4.03 -11.68 -10.53
CA PRO A 182 2.60 -12.00 -10.44
C PRO A 182 1.74 -10.77 -10.11
N LEU A 183 2.13 -9.98 -9.12
CA LEU A 183 1.39 -8.78 -8.73
C LEU A 183 1.40 -7.74 -9.85
N LYS A 184 2.53 -7.57 -10.55
CA LYS A 184 2.64 -6.68 -11.71
C LYS A 184 1.70 -7.11 -12.84
N GLN A 185 1.61 -8.41 -13.13
CA GLN A 185 0.70 -8.93 -14.16
C GLN A 185 -0.76 -8.68 -13.78
N GLN A 186 -1.16 -8.97 -12.55
CA GLN A 186 -2.52 -8.67 -12.08
C GLN A 186 -2.82 -7.17 -12.17
N LEU A 187 -1.87 -6.32 -11.76
CA LEU A 187 -2.04 -4.87 -11.86
C LEU A 187 -2.24 -4.41 -13.30
N ILE A 188 -1.53 -4.99 -14.28
CA ILE A 188 -1.66 -4.64 -15.71
C ILE A 188 -2.97 -5.17 -16.29
N LEU A 189 -3.32 -6.43 -16.03
CA LEU A 189 -4.53 -7.10 -16.55
C LEU A 189 -5.81 -6.40 -16.08
N HIS A 190 -5.81 -5.84 -14.87
CA HIS A 190 -6.95 -5.09 -14.36
C HIS A 190 -6.92 -3.59 -14.72
N ASN A 191 -5.85 -3.11 -15.35
CA ASN A 191 -5.74 -1.72 -15.81
C ASN A 191 -6.15 -1.53 -17.27
N THR A 192 -6.48 -2.60 -17.99
CA THR A 192 -7.27 -2.49 -19.21
C THR A 192 -8.69 -2.09 -18.79
N SER A 193 -8.87 -0.78 -18.58
CA SER A 193 -10.14 -0.18 -18.98
C SER A 193 -10.33 -0.62 -20.41
N GLU A 194 -11.40 -1.35 -20.72
CA GLU A 194 -11.82 -1.50 -22.11
C GLU A 194 -11.98 -0.07 -22.62
N GLU A 195 -11.02 0.40 -23.42
CA GLU A 195 -11.17 1.65 -24.13
C GLU A 195 -12.35 1.43 -25.08
N LEU A 196 -13.34 2.33 -25.03
CA LEU A 196 -14.44 2.32 -25.97
C LEU A 196 -13.85 2.39 -27.37
N THR A 197 -14.03 1.33 -28.14
CA THR A 197 -13.61 1.31 -29.53
C THR A 197 -14.66 2.03 -30.38
N PRO A 198 -14.30 2.53 -31.58
CA PRO A 198 -15.29 3.07 -32.51
C PRO A 198 -16.43 2.10 -32.83
N LYS A 199 -16.17 0.78 -32.76
CA LYS A 199 -17.19 -0.26 -32.95
C LYS A 199 -18.21 -0.29 -31.82
N ASP A 200 -17.79 0.00 -30.58
CA ASP A 200 -18.70 0.03 -29.43
C ASP A 200 -19.63 1.24 -29.49
N VAL A 201 -19.11 2.39 -29.95
CA VAL A 201 -19.90 3.60 -30.21
C VAL A 201 -20.95 3.36 -31.30
N LEU A 202 -20.56 2.72 -32.41
CA LEU A 202 -21.49 2.35 -33.49
C LEU A 202 -22.58 1.38 -33.03
N ARG A 203 -22.22 0.35 -32.26
CA ARG A 203 -23.19 -0.58 -31.67
C ARG A 203 -24.18 0.13 -30.75
N LEU A 204 -23.69 1.06 -29.94
CA LEU A 204 -24.54 1.82 -29.03
C LEU A 204 -25.54 2.70 -29.80
N GLN A 205 -25.12 3.28 -30.93
CA GLN A 205 -25.99 4.06 -31.83
C GLN A 205 -27.12 3.24 -32.44
N GLU A 206 -26.86 1.97 -32.79
CA GLU A 206 -27.83 1.08 -33.44
C GLU A 206 -28.81 0.42 -32.45
N ILE A 207 -28.50 0.39 -31.15
CA ILE A 207 -29.35 -0.22 -30.14
C ILE A 207 -30.62 0.60 -29.91
N HIS A 208 -31.76 -0.09 -29.92
CA HIS A 208 -33.05 0.49 -29.56
C HIS A 208 -33.23 0.50 -28.04
N LEU A 209 -33.38 1.70 -27.46
CA LEU A 209 -33.49 1.91 -26.02
C LEU A 209 -34.84 2.55 -25.66
N PRO A 210 -35.37 2.27 -24.46
CA PRO A 210 -36.45 3.07 -23.88
C PRO A 210 -36.10 4.55 -23.84
N TYR A 211 -37.10 5.43 -23.95
CA TYR A 211 -36.94 6.89 -24.13
C TYR A 211 -35.92 7.55 -23.19
N HIS A 212 -35.95 7.22 -21.90
CA HIS A 212 -35.04 7.79 -20.89
C HIS A 212 -33.57 7.36 -21.09
N TYR A 213 -33.33 6.15 -21.59
CA TYR A 213 -32.00 5.67 -21.94
C TYR A 213 -31.54 6.17 -23.32
N ALA A 214 -32.46 6.39 -24.25
CA ALA A 214 -32.14 6.99 -25.54
C ALA A 214 -31.58 8.42 -25.39
N ALA A 215 -32.16 9.23 -24.50
CA ALA A 215 -31.63 10.57 -24.21
C ALA A 215 -30.20 10.52 -23.62
N ILE A 216 -29.93 9.58 -22.70
CA ILE A 216 -28.58 9.39 -22.13
C ILE A 216 -27.60 8.95 -23.22
N ARG A 217 -27.99 8.00 -24.08
CA ARG A 217 -27.20 7.55 -25.23
C ARG A 217 -26.86 8.73 -26.14
N ASP A 218 -27.84 9.53 -26.52
CA ASP A 218 -27.65 10.59 -27.51
C ASP A 218 -26.71 11.68 -26.98
N ILE A 219 -26.81 12.02 -25.69
CA ILE A 219 -25.85 12.93 -25.01
C ILE A 219 -24.44 12.33 -25.00
N PHE A 220 -24.32 11.04 -24.72
CA PHE A 220 -23.05 10.33 -24.71
C PHE A 220 -22.42 10.23 -26.11
N LEU A 221 -23.19 9.89 -27.14
CA LEU A 221 -22.71 9.87 -28.52
C LEU A 221 -22.29 11.27 -28.97
N PHE A 222 -23.09 12.28 -28.64
CA PHE A 222 -22.77 13.67 -28.93
C PHE A 222 -21.43 14.07 -28.30
N SER A 223 -21.18 13.75 -27.04
CA SER A 223 -19.90 14.07 -26.39
C SER A 223 -18.72 13.31 -27.00
N CYS A 224 -18.90 12.06 -27.42
CA CYS A 224 -17.88 11.30 -28.15
C CYS A 224 -17.49 11.93 -29.50
N TYR A 225 -18.42 12.55 -30.22
CA TYR A 225 -18.15 13.18 -31.52
C TYR A 225 -17.68 14.63 -31.44
N THR A 226 -17.80 15.26 -30.27
CA THR A 226 -17.56 16.70 -30.10
C THR A 226 -16.42 17.03 -29.13
N ASP A 227 -15.83 16.03 -28.49
CA ASP A 227 -14.81 16.17 -27.44
C ASP A 227 -15.22 17.09 -26.27
N LEU A 228 -16.53 17.36 -26.08
CA LEU A 228 -17.05 18.29 -25.08
C LEU A 228 -16.84 17.87 -23.61
N LEU A 229 -16.33 16.66 -23.35
CA LEU A 229 -16.10 16.11 -22.02
C LEU A 229 -14.63 15.71 -21.74
N GLN A 230 -13.67 16.11 -22.58
CA GLN A 230 -12.24 15.94 -22.29
C GLN A 230 -11.70 17.00 -21.34
#